data_AF-A0A5S5CPG9-F1
#
_entry.id   AF-A0A5S5CPG9-F1
#
_cell.length_a   1.000
_cell.length_b   1.000
_cell.length_c   1.000
_cell.angle_alpha   90.00
_cell.angle_beta   90.00
_cell.angle_gamma   90.00
#
_symmetry.space_group_name_H-M   'P 1'
#
loop_
_entity.id
_entity.type
_entity.pdbx_description
1 polymer ?
#
loop_
_entity_poly.entity_id
_entity_poly.type
_entity_poly.pdbx_seq_one_letter_code
_entity_poly.pdbx_strand_id
1 'polypeptide(L)'
;MARVSAQPDRAARLQMVLDRDGPTCVWCGRAFSPLVRPTTEHVVPRVKGGPSWLQNEVAACGRCNGERGHRAPVEWLEECRRRGWPADVHRLARALIALDEAIVRLGGQRRARPYLDAQLRRLRRLDAAA
;
A
#
# COMPACT_ATOMS: atom_id res chain seq x y z
N MET A 1 24.16 -18.03 18.04
CA MET A 1 23.95 -16.90 17.10
C MET A 1 22.65 -17.11 16.36
N ALA A 2 21.55 -16.49 16.81
CA ALA A 2 20.26 -16.60 16.13
C ALA A 2 20.39 -16.02 14.72
N ARG A 3 20.13 -16.84 13.70
CA ARG A 3 20.07 -16.40 12.31
C ARG A 3 19.08 -15.24 12.24
N VAL A 4 19.56 -14.07 11.81
CA VAL A 4 18.68 -13.00 11.33
C VAL A 4 17.80 -13.64 10.26
N SER A 5 16.52 -13.81 10.55
CA SER A 5 15.56 -14.33 9.57
C SER A 5 15.62 -13.42 8.36
N ALA A 6 16.13 -13.94 7.23
CA ALA A 6 16.17 -13.20 5.98
C ALA A 6 14.76 -12.70 5.67
N GLN A 7 14.62 -11.43 5.26
CA GLN A 7 13.32 -10.91 4.91
C GLN A 7 12.70 -11.81 3.82
N PRO A 8 11.42 -12.21 3.95
CA PRO A 8 10.76 -13.01 2.93
C PRO A 8 10.86 -12.30 1.59
N ASP A 9 11.03 -13.07 0.52
CA ASP A 9 11.12 -12.50 -0.83
C ASP A 9 9.80 -11.82 -1.24
N ARG A 10 9.82 -11.16 -2.40
CA ARG A 10 8.64 -10.41 -2.89
C ARG A 10 7.42 -11.31 -3.10
N ALA A 11 7.60 -12.54 -3.58
CA ALA A 11 6.48 -13.44 -3.85
C ALA A 11 5.86 -13.91 -2.53
N ALA A 12 6.69 -14.29 -1.56
CA ALA A 12 6.26 -14.65 -0.22
C ALA A 12 5.52 -13.50 0.48
N ARG A 13 6.02 -12.26 0.37
CA ARG A 13 5.30 -11.09 0.93
C ARG A 13 3.99 -10.81 0.20
N LEU A 14 3.92 -11.00 -1.12
CA LEU A 14 2.65 -10.85 -1.83
C LEU A 14 1.63 -11.87 -1.33
N GLN A 15 2.03 -13.12 -1.09
CA GLN A 15 1.15 -14.12 -0.50
C GLN A 15 0.67 -13.68 0.89
N MET A 16 1.57 -13.22 1.75
CA MET A 16 1.19 -12.68 3.07
C MET A 16 0.22 -11.50 2.99
N VAL A 17 0.37 -10.63 1.99
CA VAL A 17 -0.57 -9.52 1.75
C VAL A 17 -1.95 -10.05 1.32
N LEU A 18 -2.00 -11.06 0.46
CA LEU A 18 -3.26 -11.69 0.04
C LEU A 18 -3.97 -12.38 1.21
N ASP A 19 -3.21 -13.05 2.08
CA ASP A 19 -3.75 -13.70 3.28
C ASP A 19 -4.26 -12.66 4.29
N ARG A 20 -3.53 -11.54 4.43
CA ARG A 20 -3.89 -10.44 5.35
C ARG A 20 -5.10 -9.64 4.88
N ASP A 21 -5.18 -9.34 3.58
CA ASP A 21 -6.12 -8.34 3.04
C ASP A 21 -7.21 -8.96 2.16
N GLY A 22 -7.11 -10.24 1.84
CA GLY A 22 -8.01 -10.94 0.93
C GLY A 22 -7.63 -10.77 -0.56
N PRO A 23 -8.22 -11.60 -1.43
CA PRO A 23 -7.81 -11.74 -2.82
C PRO A 23 -8.48 -10.72 -3.76
N THR A 24 -8.45 -9.44 -3.40
CA THR A 24 -9.03 -8.35 -4.22
C THR A 24 -8.04 -7.20 -4.44
N CYS A 25 -8.19 -6.52 -5.58
CA CYS A 25 -7.43 -5.30 -5.88
C CYS A 25 -7.86 -4.18 -4.93
N VAL A 26 -6.91 -3.59 -4.21
CA VAL A 26 -7.15 -2.46 -3.29
C VAL A 26 -7.81 -1.24 -3.96
N TRP A 27 -7.60 -1.05 -5.26
CA TRP A 27 -8.08 0.15 -5.97
C TRP A 27 -9.43 -0.04 -6.67
N CYS A 28 -9.58 -1.12 -7.45
CA CYS A 28 -10.79 -1.33 -8.25
C CYS A 28 -11.74 -2.39 -7.68
N GLY A 29 -11.38 -3.02 -6.55
CA GLY A 29 -12.19 -4.04 -5.89
C GLY A 29 -12.31 -5.38 -6.61
N ARG A 30 -11.81 -5.50 -7.85
CA ARG A 30 -11.88 -6.76 -8.61
C ARG A 30 -11.16 -7.88 -7.88
N ALA A 31 -11.82 -9.04 -7.79
CA ALA A 31 -11.22 -10.27 -7.32
C ALA A 31 -10.08 -10.70 -8.25
N PHE A 32 -9.01 -11.24 -7.66
CA PHE A 32 -7.90 -11.78 -8.42
C PHE A 32 -8.28 -13.13 -9.04
N SER A 33 -7.73 -13.37 -10.23
CA SER A 33 -7.97 -14.57 -11.04
C SER A 33 -6.79 -14.78 -12.00
N PRO A 34 -6.76 -15.87 -12.79
CA PRO A 34 -5.72 -16.04 -13.82
C PRO A 34 -5.61 -14.87 -14.81
N LEU A 35 -6.72 -14.17 -15.08
CA LEU A 35 -6.79 -12.99 -15.95
C LEU A 35 -6.52 -11.68 -15.20
N VAL A 36 -6.81 -11.62 -13.91
CA VAL A 36 -6.57 -10.46 -13.04
C VAL A 36 -5.54 -10.84 -12.00
N ARG A 37 -4.27 -10.85 -12.40
CA ARG A 37 -3.18 -11.27 -11.52
C ARG A 37 -2.87 -10.20 -10.46
N PRO A 38 -2.64 -10.59 -9.20
CA PRO A 38 -2.18 -9.68 -8.16
C PRO A 38 -0.73 -9.27 -8.41
N THR A 39 -0.41 -8.06 -8.00
CA THR A 39 0.95 -7.51 -7.98
C THR A 39 1.21 -6.86 -6.63
N THR A 40 2.47 -6.88 -6.20
CA THR A 40 2.92 -6.11 -5.02
C THR A 40 2.93 -4.64 -5.35
N GLU A 41 2.19 -3.85 -4.59
CA GLU A 41 2.16 -2.40 -4.72
C GLU A 41 2.64 -1.72 -3.44
N HIS A 42 3.61 -0.81 -3.59
CA HIS A 42 4.12 0.00 -2.48
C HIS A 42 3.25 1.23 -2.28
N VAL A 43 2.57 1.33 -1.14
CA VAL A 43 1.68 2.46 -0.83
C VAL A 43 2.46 3.78 -0.83
N VAL A 44 3.58 3.82 -0.12
CA VAL A 44 4.63 4.84 -0.30
C VAL A 44 5.59 4.34 -1.38
N PRO A 45 5.66 5.01 -2.56
CA PRO A 45 6.53 4.57 -3.65
C PRO A 45 8.01 4.51 -3.23
N ARG A 46 8.76 3.54 -3.76
CA ARG A 46 10.20 3.42 -3.51
C ARG A 46 10.98 4.69 -3.90
N VAL A 47 10.56 5.37 -4.98
CA VAL A 47 11.16 6.64 -5.43
C VAL A 47 10.96 7.79 -4.41
N LYS A 48 10.01 7.65 -3.49
CA LYS A 48 9.75 8.56 -2.37
C LYS A 48 10.35 8.05 -1.05
N GLY A 49 11.21 7.03 -1.11
CA GLY A 49 11.87 6.44 0.05
C GLY A 49 11.09 5.31 0.74
N GLY A 50 9.96 4.87 0.19
CA GLY A 50 9.18 3.79 0.80
C GLY A 50 9.93 2.44 0.80
N PRO A 51 9.97 1.71 1.94
CA PRO A 51 10.68 0.45 2.03
C PRO A 51 9.87 -0.71 1.42
N SER A 52 10.57 -1.77 1.03
CA SER A 52 9.94 -3.05 0.64
C SER A 52 9.61 -3.90 1.87
N TRP A 53 8.77 -3.34 2.74
CA TRP A 53 8.28 -3.99 3.97
C TRP A 53 6.83 -4.39 3.80
N LEU A 54 6.41 -5.46 4.48
CA LEU A 54 5.02 -5.95 4.44
C LEU A 54 4.00 -4.85 4.81
N GLN A 55 4.37 -3.93 5.70
CA GLN A 55 3.54 -2.81 6.13
C GLN A 55 3.33 -1.75 5.02
N ASN A 56 4.28 -1.62 4.08
CA ASN A 56 4.17 -0.70 2.95
C ASN A 56 3.57 -1.38 1.70
N GLU A 57 3.22 -2.66 1.76
CA GLU A 57 2.81 -3.44 0.59
C GLU A 57 1.32 -3.79 0.67
N VAL A 58 0.60 -3.59 -0.44
CA VAL A 58 -0.80 -3.98 -0.67
C VAL A 58 -0.91 -4.74 -2.00
N ALA A 59 -2.01 -5.46 -2.20
CA ALA A 59 -2.26 -6.18 -3.44
C ALA A 59 -3.10 -5.31 -4.40
N ALA A 60 -2.62 -5.19 -5.63
CA ALA A 60 -3.35 -4.52 -6.71
C ALA A 60 -3.21 -5.28 -8.02
N CYS A 61 -4.18 -5.14 -8.92
CA CYS A 61 -4.05 -5.70 -10.26
C CYS A 61 -3.03 -4.91 -11.08
N GLY A 62 -2.44 -5.55 -12.09
CA GLY A 62 -1.40 -4.93 -12.93
C GLY A 62 -1.85 -3.60 -13.57
N ARG A 63 -3.11 -3.50 -13.99
CA ARG A 63 -3.69 -2.27 -14.55
C ARG A 63 -3.66 -1.12 -13.55
N CYS A 64 -4.25 -1.30 -12.37
CA CYS A 64 -4.35 -0.21 -11.39
C CYS A 64 -2.97 0.19 -10.85
N ASN A 65 -2.10 -0.79 -10.58
CA ASN A 65 -0.74 -0.53 -10.11
C ASN A 65 0.08 0.25 -11.15
N GLY A 66 -0.01 -0.15 -12.43
CA GLY A 66 0.65 0.54 -13.54
C GLY A 66 0.11 1.94 -13.77
N GLU A 67 -1.21 2.11 -13.78
CA GLU A 67 -1.84 3.43 -13.94
C GLU A 67 -1.49 4.36 -12.78
N ARG A 68 -1.49 3.89 -11.52
CA ARG A 68 -1.09 4.75 -10.40
C ARG A 68 0.36 5.21 -10.55
N GLY A 69 1.27 4.28 -10.86
CA GLY A 69 2.70 4.54 -10.99
C GLY A 69 3.30 5.10 -9.69
N HIS A 70 3.71 6.38 -9.73
CA HIS A 70 4.31 7.07 -8.58
C HIS A 70 3.40 8.11 -7.94
N ARG A 71 2.13 8.16 -8.34
CA ARG A 71 1.14 9.07 -7.75
C ARG A 71 0.93 8.78 -6.27
N ALA A 72 0.55 9.84 -5.56
CA ALA A 72 0.25 9.75 -4.15
C ALA A 72 -0.93 8.80 -3.90
N PRO A 73 -0.84 7.90 -2.91
CA PRO A 73 -1.88 6.90 -2.70
C PRO A 73 -3.24 7.55 -2.39
N VAL A 74 -3.27 8.67 -1.66
CA VAL A 74 -4.53 9.37 -1.36
C VAL A 74 -5.07 10.14 -2.58
N GLU A 75 -4.20 10.70 -3.41
CA GLU A 75 -4.59 11.30 -4.70
C GLU A 75 -5.19 10.24 -5.64
N TRP A 76 -4.60 9.06 -5.65
CA TRP A 76 -5.10 7.95 -6.45
C TRP A 76 -6.41 7.38 -5.90
N LEU A 77 -6.59 7.36 -4.58
CA LEU A 77 -7.88 7.05 -3.95
C LEU A 77 -8.98 8.01 -4.42
N GLU A 78 -8.72 9.32 -4.45
CA GLU A 78 -9.65 10.32 -4.97
C GLU A 78 -9.98 10.07 -6.45
N GLU A 79 -8.98 9.71 -7.26
CA GLU A 79 -9.20 9.31 -8.66
C GLU A 79 -10.04 8.04 -8.79
N CYS A 80 -9.81 7.03 -7.95
CA CYS A 80 -10.65 5.83 -7.91
C CYS A 80 -12.10 6.20 -7.59
N ARG A 81 -12.34 7.10 -6.62
CA ARG A 81 -13.69 7.62 -6.30
C ARG A 81 -14.32 8.34 -7.50
N ARG A 82 -13.57 9.20 -8.20
CA ARG A 82 -14.05 9.87 -9.43
C ARG A 82 -14.46 8.89 -10.52
N ARG A 83 -13.79 7.73 -10.61
CA ARG A 83 -14.10 6.66 -11.56
C ARG A 83 -15.24 5.73 -11.11
N GLY A 84 -15.79 5.93 -9.92
CA GLY A 84 -16.77 5.01 -9.31
C GLY A 84 -16.17 3.66 -8.91
N TRP A 85 -14.85 3.58 -8.72
CA TRP A 85 -14.20 2.35 -8.27
C TRP A 85 -14.30 2.22 -6.74
N PRO A 86 -14.65 1.02 -6.23
CA PRO A 86 -14.78 0.78 -4.79
C PRO A 86 -13.40 0.52 -4.17
N ALA A 87 -12.55 1.55 -4.17
CA ALA A 87 -11.23 1.47 -3.55
C ALA A 87 -11.35 1.24 -2.03
N ASP A 88 -10.56 0.31 -1.51
CA ASP A 88 -10.57 -0.08 -0.11
C ASP A 88 -9.77 0.93 0.72
N VAL A 89 -10.46 1.98 1.16
CA VAL A 89 -9.90 3.06 1.99
C VAL A 89 -9.36 2.54 3.32
N HIS A 90 -10.00 1.54 3.92
CA HIS A 90 -9.58 0.97 5.20
C HIS A 90 -8.26 0.21 5.07
N ARG A 91 -8.05 -0.53 3.98
CA ARG A 91 -6.77 -1.19 3.68
C ARG A 91 -5.66 -0.18 3.44
N LEU A 92 -5.95 0.90 2.71
CA LEU A 92 -4.98 1.98 2.53
C LEU A 92 -4.60 2.64 3.87
N ALA A 93 -5.59 2.98 4.70
CA ALA A 93 -5.37 3.56 6.02
C ALA A 93 -4.51 2.66 6.91
N ARG A 94 -4.87 1.37 7.00
CA ARG A 94 -4.13 0.36 7.76
C ARG A 94 -2.68 0.26 7.32
N ALA A 95 -2.41 0.24 6.01
CA ALA A 95 -1.05 0.14 5.49
C ALA A 95 -0.21 1.39 5.84
N LEU A 96 -0.76 2.60 5.68
CA LEU A 96 -0.07 3.85 6.03
C LEU A 96 0.24 3.91 7.55
N ILE A 97 -0.71 3.55 8.40
CA ILE A 97 -0.53 3.53 9.86
C ILE A 97 0.50 2.48 10.28
N ALA A 98 0.37 1.25 9.78
CA ALA A 98 1.31 0.17 10.10
C ALA A 98 2.73 0.50 9.61
N LEU A 99 2.87 1.21 8.49
CA LEU A 99 4.16 1.69 8.03
C LEU A 99 4.75 2.73 8.96
N ASP A 100 3.95 3.70 9.43
CA ASP A 100 4.43 4.73 10.36
C ASP A 100 4.93 4.10 11.66
N GLU A 101 4.14 3.20 12.25
CA GLU A 101 4.53 2.43 13.44
C GLU A 101 5.81 1.61 13.21
N ALA A 102 5.94 0.98 12.04
CA ALA A 102 7.14 0.23 11.69
C ALA A 102 8.37 1.14 11.56
N ILE A 103 8.23 2.33 10.99
CA ILE A 103 9.32 3.31 10.88
C ILE A 103 9.73 3.80 12.27
N VAL A 104 8.78 4.07 13.16
CA VAL A 104 9.06 4.46 14.55
C VAL A 104 9.82 3.36 15.29
N ARG A 105 9.37 2.10 15.15
CA ARG A 105 9.96 0.95 15.84
C ARG A 105 11.34 0.55 15.30
N LEU A 106 11.51 0.51 13.97
CA LEU A 106 12.69 -0.06 13.32
C LEU A 106 13.74 0.99 12.93
N GLY A 107 13.34 2.27 12.79
CA GLY A 107 14.22 3.34 12.35
C GLY A 107 14.63 3.25 10.86
N GLY A 108 15.64 4.05 10.47
CA GLY A 108 16.28 3.98 9.15
C GLY A 108 15.55 4.64 7.97
N GLN A 109 14.23 4.79 8.00
CA GLN A 109 13.43 5.29 6.86
C GLN A 109 13.14 6.80 6.90
N ARG A 110 14.12 7.62 7.28
CA ARG A 110 13.93 9.09 7.45
C ARG A 110 13.39 9.79 6.19
N ARG A 111 13.73 9.28 5.00
CA ARG A 111 13.29 9.85 3.71
C ARG A 111 11.79 9.64 3.43
N ALA A 112 11.20 8.54 3.93
CA ALA A 112 9.78 8.23 3.71
C ALA A 112 8.86 9.07 4.59
N ARG A 113 9.31 9.45 5.80
CA ARG A 113 8.47 9.99 6.87
C ARG A 113 7.70 11.26 6.49
N PRO A 114 8.31 12.31 5.92
CA PRO A 114 7.56 13.52 5.55
C PRO A 114 6.45 13.24 4.52
N TYR A 115 6.71 12.33 3.58
CA TYR A 115 5.74 11.92 2.58
C TYR A 115 4.59 11.14 3.23
N LEU A 116 4.91 10.16 4.08
CA LEU A 116 3.95 9.36 4.82
C LEU A 116 3.03 10.23 5.70
N ASP A 117 3.60 11.15 6.47
CA ASP A 117 2.86 12.08 7.33
C ASP A 117 1.88 12.93 6.51
N ALA A 118 2.31 13.40 5.33
CA ALA A 118 1.46 14.17 4.42
C ALA A 118 0.29 13.31 3.90
N GLN A 119 0.52 12.04 3.57
CA GLN A 119 -0.55 11.12 3.14
C GLN A 119 -1.54 10.84 4.27
N LEU A 120 -1.06 10.54 5.48
CA LEU A 120 -1.92 10.32 6.65
C LEU A 120 -2.80 11.54 6.95
N ARG A 121 -2.23 12.75 6.93
CA ARG A 121 -3.02 13.98 7.10
C ARG A 121 -4.06 14.17 6.00
N ARG A 122 -3.71 13.90 4.74
CA ARG A 122 -4.64 14.04 3.61
C ARG A 122 -5.78 13.03 3.71
N LEU A 123 -5.49 11.78 4.08
CA LEU A 123 -6.49 10.75 4.25
C LEU A 123 -7.50 11.11 5.35
N ARG A 124 -7.03 11.57 6.52
CA ARG A 124 -7.90 12.05 7.60
C ARG A 124 -8.85 13.17 7.18
N ARG A 125 -8.37 14.12 6.37
CA ARG A 125 -9.23 15.19 5.83
C ARG A 125 -10.26 14.66 4.85
N LEU A 126 -9.89 13.68 4.03
CA LEU A 126 -10.78 13.07 3.06
C LEU A 126 -11.89 12.27 3.75
N ASP A 127 -11.59 11.61 4.87
CA ASP A 127 -12.57 10.88 5.68
C ASP A 127 -13.50 11.83 6.45
N ALA A 128 -12.99 12.97 6.92
CA ALA A 128 -13.80 14.00 7.59
C ALA A 128 -14.75 14.78 6.66
N ALA A 129 -14.54 14.69 5.34
CA ALA A 129 -15.32 15.38 4.31
C ALA A 129 -16.31 14.47 3.57
N ALA A 130 -16.35 13.17 3.92
CA ALA A 130 -17.24 12.16 3.36
C ALA A 130 -18.44 11.93 4.29
#